data_AF-A0A535QTE3-F1
#
_entry.id   AF-A0A535QTE3-F1
#
_cell.length_a   1.000
_cell.length_b   1.000
_cell.length_c   1.000
_cell.angle_alpha   90.00
_cell.angle_beta   90.00
_cell.angle_gamma   90.00
#
_symmetry.space_group_name_H-M   'P 1'
#
loop_
_entity.id
_entity.type
_entity.pdbx_description
1 polymer ?
#
loop_
_entity_poly.entity_id
_entity_poly.type
_entity_poly.pdbx_seq_one_letter_code
_entity_poly.pdbx_strand_id
1 'polypeptide(L)'
;MERRSRFLSRFLSPKKCQGERDLKAVSRDRGGAYASAAAQGAPQATQCADRFHLLKNLGEALEDLLARHLSASRKRQVEVALEEETPTWQETRQPRRSRTPEEGLSPYQQDRLARYQQMIQLHEQGMTQGAIAQQIGVSLNTVRRWLVNGCPETARGPYVSRLDPYLPYLFQRWAQGCHNIAQLFRELEARGYRGSYASVHDNLVRRLQFGGRKTPADASSKTPPLRPHDKLLSCFLAARKSCVSRSWKR
;
A
#
# COMPACT_ATOMS: atom_id res chain seq x y z
N MET A 1 -55.29 -19.96 -29.45
CA MET A 1 -54.01 -20.46 -28.88
C MET A 1 -53.31 -21.32 -29.93
N GLU A 2 -52.83 -20.79 -31.06
CA GLU A 2 -51.98 -19.61 -31.30
C GLU A 2 -50.49 -19.88 -31.08
N ARG A 3 -49.76 -19.96 -32.22
CA ARG A 3 -48.41 -19.40 -32.50
C ARG A 3 -47.27 -19.95 -31.62
N ARG A 4 -46.13 -20.43 -32.12
CA ARG A 4 -45.33 -20.13 -33.31
C ARG A 4 -44.14 -21.10 -33.26
N SER A 5 -43.90 -21.92 -34.28
CA SER A 5 -42.53 -22.41 -34.55
C SER A 5 -42.38 -22.87 -36.00
N ARG A 6 -42.63 -21.92 -36.90
CA ARG A 6 -42.09 -21.92 -38.26
C ARG A 6 -41.64 -20.51 -38.52
N PHE A 7 -40.35 -20.22 -38.30
CA PHE A 7 -39.66 -19.16 -39.00
C PHE A 7 -38.16 -19.42 -38.87
N LEU A 8 -37.51 -19.38 -40.03
CA LEU A 8 -36.06 -19.35 -40.25
C LEU A 8 -35.31 -20.68 -40.18
N SER A 9 -35.57 -21.48 -41.21
CA SER A 9 -34.45 -21.91 -42.06
C SER A 9 -33.64 -20.68 -42.50
N ARG A 10 -32.32 -20.88 -42.66
CA ARG A 10 -31.34 -20.04 -43.37
C ARG A 10 -30.39 -19.25 -42.47
N PHE A 11 -29.10 -19.42 -42.77
CA PHE A 11 -27.89 -18.89 -42.10
C PHE A 11 -27.53 -19.67 -40.82
N LEU A 12 -26.78 -20.76 -40.90
CA LEU A 12 -25.38 -20.77 -41.35
C LEU A 12 -25.09 -22.07 -42.10
N SER A 13 -25.07 -22.02 -43.45
CA SER A 13 -24.11 -22.88 -44.14
C SER A 13 -22.74 -22.52 -43.57
N PRO A 14 -21.88 -23.48 -43.20
CA PRO A 14 -20.47 -23.17 -43.00
C PRO A 14 -19.99 -22.77 -44.39
N LYS A 15 -20.01 -21.48 -44.69
CA LYS A 15 -19.19 -20.94 -45.76
C LYS A 15 -17.78 -21.33 -45.34
N LYS A 16 -17.27 -22.43 -45.89
CA LYS A 16 -15.83 -22.64 -46.00
C LYS A 16 -15.33 -21.32 -46.53
N CYS A 17 -14.59 -20.58 -45.70
CA CYS A 17 -13.71 -19.55 -46.20
C CYS A 17 -12.67 -20.29 -47.05
N GLN A 18 -13.06 -20.65 -48.27
CA GLN A 18 -12.16 -20.95 -49.37
C GLN A 18 -11.57 -19.62 -49.77
N GLY A 19 -10.62 -19.21 -48.95
CA GLY A 19 -9.68 -18.14 -49.19
C GLY A 19 -8.49 -18.57 -48.37
N GLU A 20 -7.48 -19.14 -49.04
CA GLU A 20 -6.15 -19.31 -48.48
C GLU A 20 -5.71 -17.96 -47.92
N ARG A 21 -5.88 -17.81 -46.61
CA ARG A 21 -5.14 -16.86 -45.81
C ARG A 21 -4.39 -17.74 -44.82
N ASP A 22 -3.07 -17.73 -44.94
CA ASP A 22 -2.13 -18.42 -44.07
C ASP A 22 -2.28 -17.93 -42.62
N LEU A 23 -3.35 -18.35 -41.95
CA LEU A 23 -3.57 -18.12 -40.53
C LEU A 23 -2.59 -19.00 -39.77
N LYS A 24 -1.53 -18.38 -39.24
CA LYS A 24 -0.45 -19.07 -38.52
C LYS A 24 -0.78 -19.31 -37.05
N ALA A 25 -1.63 -18.48 -36.45
CA ALA A 25 -1.99 -18.58 -35.04
C ALA A 25 -3.44 -18.12 -34.75
N VAL A 26 -4.04 -18.71 -33.72
CA VAL A 26 -5.37 -18.38 -33.20
C VAL A 26 -5.26 -18.14 -31.69
N SER A 27 -5.57 -16.94 -31.22
CA SER A 27 -5.74 -16.64 -29.79
C SER A 27 -7.14 -17.07 -29.35
N ARG A 28 -7.25 -17.91 -28.32
CA ARG A 28 -8.56 -18.39 -27.84
C ARG A 28 -8.58 -18.66 -26.33
N ASP A 29 -9.79 -18.70 -25.79
CA ASP A 29 -10.04 -19.10 -24.40
C ASP A 29 -9.77 -20.61 -24.18
N ARG A 30 -9.48 -21.00 -22.94
CA ARG A 30 -9.23 -22.40 -22.54
C ARG A 30 -10.46 -23.30 -22.60
N GLY A 31 -11.66 -22.77 -22.86
CA GLY A 31 -12.88 -23.55 -23.06
C GLY A 31 -12.76 -24.57 -24.20
N GLY A 32 -13.18 -25.81 -23.94
CA GLY A 32 -13.08 -26.93 -24.89
C GLY A 32 -13.81 -26.67 -26.21
N ALA A 33 -14.97 -26.01 -26.17
CA ALA A 33 -15.73 -25.65 -27.38
C ALA A 33 -14.94 -24.74 -28.34
N TYR A 34 -14.18 -23.77 -27.81
CA TYR A 34 -13.34 -22.89 -28.61
C TYR A 34 -12.13 -23.61 -29.19
N ALA A 35 -11.54 -24.55 -28.44
CA ALA A 35 -10.45 -25.39 -28.93
C ALA A 35 -10.91 -26.29 -30.09
N SER A 36 -12.08 -26.89 -29.98
CA SER A 36 -12.69 -27.71 -31.03
C SER A 36 -13.05 -26.88 -32.27
N ALA A 37 -13.64 -25.70 -32.08
CA ALA A 37 -13.96 -24.79 -33.18
C ALA A 37 -12.71 -24.32 -33.92
N ALA A 38 -11.64 -23.96 -33.20
CA ALA A 38 -10.36 -23.57 -33.78
C ALA A 38 -9.70 -24.73 -34.54
N ALA A 39 -9.75 -25.95 -33.99
CA ALA A 39 -9.21 -27.15 -34.65
C ALA A 39 -9.97 -27.51 -35.94
N GLN A 40 -11.29 -27.29 -35.98
CA GLN A 40 -12.10 -27.54 -37.17
C GLN A 40 -11.97 -26.42 -38.22
N GLY A 41 -11.90 -25.16 -37.78
CA GLY A 41 -11.89 -24.00 -38.66
C GLY A 41 -10.51 -23.64 -39.23
N ALA A 42 -9.44 -23.93 -38.49
CA ALA A 42 -8.06 -23.64 -38.88
C ALA A 42 -7.07 -24.66 -38.26
N PRO A 43 -7.12 -25.94 -38.67
CA PRO A 43 -6.25 -27.00 -38.14
C PRO A 43 -4.75 -26.71 -38.32
N GLN A 44 -4.40 -25.92 -39.34
CA GLN A 44 -3.03 -25.49 -39.63
C GLN A 44 -2.51 -24.39 -38.69
N ALA A 45 -3.40 -23.70 -37.96
CA ALA A 45 -3.03 -22.57 -37.12
C ALA A 45 -2.63 -23.04 -35.70
N THR A 46 -1.55 -22.46 -35.16
CA THR A 46 -1.13 -22.72 -33.79
C THR A 46 -2.11 -22.07 -32.81
N GLN A 47 -2.70 -22.86 -31.91
CA GLN A 47 -3.60 -22.33 -30.89
C GLN A 47 -2.79 -21.74 -29.72
N CYS A 48 -2.98 -20.45 -29.48
CA CYS A 48 -2.36 -19.71 -28.39
C CYS A 48 -3.41 -19.38 -27.32
N ALA A 49 -2.99 -19.40 -26.06
CA ALA A 49 -3.84 -18.93 -24.96
C ALA A 49 -4.01 -17.42 -25.05
N ASP A 50 -5.24 -16.96 -24.92
CA ASP A 50 -5.53 -15.53 -24.93
C ASP A 50 -4.94 -14.81 -23.71
N ARG A 51 -4.34 -13.64 -23.96
CA ARG A 51 -3.64 -12.84 -22.95
C ARG A 51 -4.55 -12.42 -21.81
N PHE A 52 -5.82 -12.13 -22.07
CA PHE A 52 -6.77 -11.71 -21.05
C PHE A 52 -6.91 -12.80 -19.98
N HIS A 53 -7.10 -14.06 -20.40
CA HIS A 53 -7.25 -15.17 -19.48
C HIS A 53 -5.96 -15.52 -18.73
N LEU A 54 -4.79 -15.34 -19.36
CA LEU A 54 -3.50 -15.50 -18.66
C LEU A 54 -3.33 -14.48 -17.53
N LEU A 55 -3.61 -13.21 -17.81
CA LEU A 55 -3.49 -12.14 -16.82
C LEU A 55 -4.55 -12.25 -15.72
N LYS A 56 -5.80 -12.57 -16.07
CA LYS A 56 -6.89 -12.78 -15.10
C LYS A 56 -6.55 -13.91 -14.14
N ASN A 57 -6.14 -15.08 -14.65
CA ASN A 57 -5.82 -16.23 -13.81
C ASN A 57 -4.60 -15.96 -12.91
N LEU A 58 -3.60 -15.22 -13.40
CA LEU A 58 -2.46 -14.80 -12.57
C LEU A 58 -2.90 -13.84 -11.46
N GLY A 59 -3.76 -12.88 -11.79
CA GLY A 59 -4.32 -11.92 -10.83
C GLY A 59 -5.08 -12.64 -9.72
N GLU A 60 -6.02 -13.52 -10.08
CA GLU A 60 -6.81 -14.31 -9.13
C GLU A 60 -5.90 -15.16 -8.22
N ALA A 61 -4.90 -15.84 -8.78
CA ALA A 61 -3.98 -16.67 -8.00
C ALA A 61 -3.13 -15.83 -7.03
N LEU A 62 -2.71 -14.63 -7.45
CA LEU A 62 -1.96 -13.71 -6.61
C LEU A 62 -2.83 -13.13 -5.48
N GLU A 63 -4.07 -12.75 -5.78
CA GLU A 63 -5.05 -12.30 -4.78
C GLU A 63 -5.29 -13.37 -3.73
N ASP A 64 -5.50 -14.62 -4.14
CA ASP A 64 -5.68 -15.77 -3.26
C ASP A 64 -4.46 -16.00 -2.35
N LEU A 65 -3.25 -15.93 -2.91
CA LEU A 65 -2.02 -16.07 -2.17
C LEU A 65 -1.88 -14.96 -1.12
N LEU A 66 -2.06 -13.71 -1.53
CA LEU A 66 -1.97 -12.56 -0.63
C LEU A 66 -3.03 -12.62 0.46
N ALA A 67 -4.27 -12.99 0.14
CA ALA A 67 -5.34 -13.16 1.11
C ALA A 67 -4.98 -14.23 2.16
N ARG A 68 -4.40 -15.36 1.75
CA ARG A 68 -3.93 -16.42 2.67
C ARG A 68 -2.78 -15.96 3.56
N HIS A 69 -1.78 -15.28 2.99
CA HIS A 69 -0.63 -14.79 3.76
C HIS A 69 -1.05 -13.71 4.77
N LEU A 70 -1.84 -12.73 4.33
CA LEU A 70 -2.30 -11.64 5.20
C LEU A 70 -3.28 -12.14 6.27
N SER A 71 -4.15 -13.10 5.96
CA SER A 71 -5.05 -13.69 6.95
C SER A 71 -4.31 -14.53 7.99
N ALA A 72 -3.29 -15.30 7.61
CA ALA A 72 -2.43 -16.03 8.55
C ALA A 72 -1.63 -15.08 9.45
N SER A 73 -1.06 -14.01 8.88
CA SER A 73 -0.37 -12.97 9.66
C SER A 73 -1.32 -12.25 10.62
N ARG A 74 -2.55 -11.93 10.18
CA ARG A 74 -3.55 -11.27 11.02
C ARG A 74 -4.07 -12.19 12.13
N LYS A 75 -4.33 -13.48 11.85
CA LYS A 75 -4.72 -14.47 12.87
C LYS A 75 -3.66 -14.59 13.96
N ARG A 76 -2.39 -14.72 13.57
CA ARG A 76 -1.27 -14.80 14.53
C ARG A 76 -1.11 -13.51 15.36
N GLN A 77 -1.36 -12.35 14.77
CA GLN A 77 -1.36 -11.07 15.50
C GLN A 77 -2.53 -10.97 16.48
N VAL A 78 -3.72 -11.49 16.11
CA VAL A 78 -4.91 -11.48 16.96
C VAL A 78 -4.79 -12.48 18.11
N GLU A 79 -4.28 -13.69 17.87
CA GLU A 79 -4.03 -14.70 18.92
C GLU A 79 -3.02 -14.19 19.96
N VAL A 80 -1.91 -13.62 19.49
CA VAL A 80 -0.91 -12.98 20.36
C VAL A 80 -1.49 -11.81 21.16
N ALA A 81 -2.46 -11.07 20.61
CA ALA A 81 -3.11 -9.95 21.30
C ALA A 81 -4.24 -10.38 22.25
N LEU A 82 -4.75 -11.61 22.13
CA LEU A 82 -5.79 -12.17 23.00
C LEU A 82 -5.19 -12.87 24.23
N GLU A 83 -3.92 -13.28 24.17
CA GLU A 83 -3.23 -14.01 25.25
C GLU A 83 -2.55 -13.11 26.30
N GLU A 84 -2.33 -11.81 26.03
CA GLU A 84 -1.66 -10.88 26.97
C GLU A 84 -2.58 -9.70 27.32
N GLU A 85 -2.89 -9.61 28.63
CA GLU A 85 -3.54 -8.57 29.47
C GLU A 85 -4.21 -7.33 28.84
N THR A 86 -5.27 -6.89 29.52
CA THR A 86 -6.03 -5.67 29.21
C THR A 86 -5.10 -4.48 28.95
N PRO A 87 -5.23 -3.80 27.79
CA PRO A 87 -4.35 -2.70 27.43
C PRO A 87 -4.44 -1.56 28.46
N THR A 88 -3.32 -1.22 29.07
CA THR A 88 -3.20 -0.13 30.04
C THR A 88 -3.06 1.20 29.30
N TRP A 89 -4.01 2.11 29.52
CA TRP A 89 -4.01 3.44 28.91
C TRP A 89 -2.94 4.34 29.55
N GLN A 90 -2.14 5.05 28.75
CA GLN A 90 -1.16 6.02 29.25
C GLN A 90 -1.62 7.47 29.04
N GLU A 91 -1.58 8.27 30.12
CA GLU A 91 -1.95 9.70 30.09
C GLU A 91 -1.11 10.54 29.15
N THR A 92 0.15 10.17 28.95
CA THR A 92 1.08 10.86 28.07
C THR A 92 1.02 10.28 26.66
N ARG A 93 0.96 11.18 25.67
CA ARG A 93 0.99 10.81 24.26
C ARG A 93 2.41 10.33 23.94
N GLN A 94 2.57 9.06 23.57
CA GLN A 94 3.78 8.61 22.86
C GLN A 94 3.94 9.51 21.63
N PRO A 95 5.00 10.32 21.56
CA PRO A 95 5.11 11.29 20.50
C PRO A 95 5.35 10.57 19.17
N ARG A 96 4.79 11.13 18.10
CA ARG A 96 4.82 10.56 16.76
C ARG A 96 6.23 10.68 16.20
N ARG A 97 7.15 9.77 16.56
CA ARG A 97 8.60 9.95 16.29
C ARG A 97 9.00 11.41 16.53
N SER A 98 8.71 11.96 17.72
CA SER A 98 9.44 13.17 18.06
C SER A 98 10.85 12.72 18.32
N ARG A 99 11.80 13.39 17.66
CA ARG A 99 13.19 13.41 18.08
C ARG A 99 13.23 13.38 19.60
N THR A 100 13.93 12.42 20.17
CA THR A 100 14.24 12.40 21.59
C THR A 100 14.75 13.80 21.97
N PRO A 101 14.41 14.36 23.14
CA PRO A 101 14.93 15.66 23.58
C PRO A 101 16.46 15.75 23.55
N GLU A 102 17.15 14.61 23.53
CA GLU A 102 18.61 14.51 23.45
C GLU A 102 19.18 14.52 22.03
N GLU A 103 18.35 14.42 20.99
CA GLU A 103 18.80 14.60 19.62
C GLU A 103 18.97 16.10 19.38
N GLY A 104 20.21 16.58 19.53
CA GLY A 104 20.61 17.97 19.33
C GLY A 104 20.06 18.63 18.06
N LEU A 105 20.30 19.94 17.91
CA LEU A 105 19.76 20.78 16.84
C LEU A 105 19.53 20.01 15.52
N SER A 106 18.30 20.05 15.00
CA SER A 106 17.95 19.50 13.68
C SER A 106 18.97 19.93 12.63
N PRO A 107 19.32 19.10 11.62
CA PRO A 107 20.18 19.55 10.52
C PRO A 107 19.73 20.89 9.93
N TYR A 108 18.41 21.12 9.89
CA TYR A 108 17.81 22.40 9.52
C TYR A 108 18.14 23.53 10.52
N GLN A 109 18.05 23.27 11.83
CA GLN A 109 18.39 24.24 12.87
C GLN A 109 19.90 24.56 12.87
N GLN A 110 20.76 23.56 12.64
CA GLN A 110 22.21 23.72 12.53
C GLN A 110 22.60 24.58 11.33
N ASP A 111 22.11 24.24 10.13
CA ASP A 111 22.34 25.03 8.91
C ASP A 111 21.87 26.48 9.08
N ARG A 112 20.70 26.66 9.69
CA ARG A 112 20.16 28.00 9.94
C ARG A 112 21.01 28.80 10.94
N LEU A 113 21.50 28.17 12.00
CA LEU A 113 22.40 28.79 12.96
C LEU A 113 23.74 29.17 12.30
N ALA A 114 24.30 28.29 11.47
CA ALA A 114 25.53 28.56 10.73
C ALA A 114 25.37 29.77 9.79
N ARG A 115 24.26 29.86 9.04
CA ARG A 115 23.97 31.02 8.19
C ARG A 115 23.80 32.31 8.98
N TYR A 116 23.20 32.23 10.17
CA TYR A 116 23.08 33.39 11.06
C TYR A 116 24.45 33.86 11.57
N GLN A 117 25.31 32.93 12.02
CA GLN A 117 26.67 33.25 12.46
C GLN A 117 27.51 33.85 11.34
N GLN A 118 27.44 33.27 10.14
CA GLN A 118 28.11 33.81 8.95
C GLN A 118 27.62 35.22 8.61
N MET A 119 26.32 35.49 8.77
CA MET A 119 25.75 36.83 8.57
C MET A 119 26.31 37.85 9.56
N ILE A 120 26.41 37.50 10.84
CA ILE A 120 26.98 38.39 11.86
C ILE A 120 28.44 38.69 11.54
N GLN A 121 29.25 37.68 11.17
CA GLN A 121 30.65 37.87 10.79
C GLN A 121 30.82 38.83 9.60
N LEU A 122 30.03 38.67 8.54
CA LEU A 122 30.10 39.55 7.37
C LEU A 122 29.60 40.98 7.69
N HIS A 123 28.63 41.10 8.59
CA HIS A 123 28.13 42.39 9.05
C HIS A 123 29.19 43.12 9.90
N GLU A 124 29.92 42.42 10.77
CA GLU A 124 31.05 42.94 11.56
C GLU A 124 32.22 43.39 10.67
N GLN A 125 32.42 42.73 9.52
CA GLN A 125 33.38 43.15 8.50
C GLN A 125 32.95 44.41 7.70
N GLY A 126 31.79 44.99 8.02
CA GLY A 126 31.29 46.22 7.38
C GLY A 126 30.68 46.01 6.00
N MET A 127 30.35 44.77 5.62
CA MET A 127 29.69 44.51 4.33
C MET A 127 28.26 45.08 4.30
N THR A 128 27.83 45.51 3.11
CA THR A 128 26.45 45.97 2.94
C THR A 128 25.47 44.79 3.06
N GLN A 129 24.28 45.05 3.62
CA GLN A 129 23.23 44.02 3.78
C GLN A 129 22.87 43.31 2.46
N GLY A 130 22.97 44.01 1.32
CA GLY A 130 22.75 43.44 -0.02
C GLY A 130 23.83 42.45 -0.43
N ALA A 131 25.11 42.76 -0.19
CA ALA A 131 26.21 41.85 -0.44
C ALA A 131 26.13 40.60 0.47
N ILE A 132 25.80 40.79 1.75
CA ILE A 132 25.59 39.71 2.72
C ILE A 132 24.47 38.76 2.25
N ALA A 133 23.35 39.31 1.77
CA ALA A 133 22.22 38.53 1.25
C ALA A 133 22.62 37.65 0.06
N GLN A 134 23.38 38.20 -0.89
CA GLN A 134 23.88 37.45 -2.06
C GLN A 134 24.87 36.35 -1.66
N GLN A 135 25.78 36.65 -0.72
CA GLN A 135 26.83 35.71 -0.31
C GLN A 135 26.31 34.52 0.52
N ILE A 136 25.31 34.74 1.38
CA ILE A 136 24.72 33.69 2.23
C ILE A 136 23.56 32.97 1.52
N GLY A 137 23.04 33.53 0.42
CA GLY A 137 21.91 32.96 -0.31
C GLY A 137 20.58 33.11 0.45
N VAL A 138 20.39 34.23 1.14
CA VAL A 138 19.14 34.57 1.85
C VAL A 138 18.60 35.92 1.39
N SER A 139 17.29 36.15 1.50
CA SER A 139 16.71 37.43 1.06
C SER A 139 17.16 38.60 1.94
N LEU A 140 17.24 39.80 1.37
CA LEU A 140 17.57 41.04 2.11
C LEU A 140 16.63 41.26 3.32
N ASN A 141 15.34 40.93 3.17
CA ASN A 141 14.38 40.99 4.25
C ASN A 141 14.68 40.00 5.39
N THR A 142 15.32 38.88 5.09
CA THR A 142 15.77 37.91 6.09
C THR A 142 16.98 38.45 6.84
N VAL A 143 17.97 39.02 6.14
CA VAL A 143 19.13 39.68 6.77
C VAL A 143 18.68 40.80 7.71
N ARG A 144 17.84 41.73 7.24
CA ARG A 144 17.29 42.82 8.07
C ARG A 144 16.57 42.29 9.31
N ARG A 145 15.69 41.29 9.13
CA ARG A 145 14.93 40.69 10.22
C ARG A 145 15.81 39.98 11.24
N TRP A 146 16.88 39.31 10.80
CA TRP A 146 17.83 38.61 11.67
C TRP A 146 18.76 39.56 12.41
N LEU A 147 19.14 40.69 11.82
CA LEU A 147 19.90 41.73 12.51
C LEU A 147 19.09 42.39 13.63
N VAL A 148 17.78 42.59 13.42
CA VAL A 148 16.89 43.22 14.42
C VAL A 148 16.45 42.24 15.50
N ASN A 149 16.01 41.03 15.13
CA ASN A 149 15.33 40.11 16.04
C ASN A 149 16.18 38.90 16.45
N GLY A 150 17.42 38.80 15.97
CA GLY A 150 18.21 37.57 16.05
C GLY A 150 17.67 36.46 15.15
N CYS A 151 18.23 35.25 15.27
CA CYS A 151 17.71 34.08 14.57
C CYS A 151 16.47 33.54 15.33
N PRO A 152 15.24 33.63 14.78
CA PRO A 152 14.07 33.19 15.53
C PRO A 152 14.03 31.66 15.59
N GLU A 153 13.89 31.13 16.80
CA GLU A 153 13.79 29.70 17.04
C GLU A 153 12.55 29.13 16.32
N THR A 154 12.72 28.00 15.64
CA THR A 154 11.61 27.36 14.90
C THR A 154 10.81 26.45 15.82
N ALA A 155 10.61 26.86 17.07
CA ALA A 155 9.77 26.14 18.00
C ALA A 155 8.33 26.27 17.50
N ARG A 156 7.86 25.24 16.76
CA ARG A 156 6.43 25.07 16.55
C ARG A 156 5.84 24.85 17.94
N GLY A 157 4.98 25.77 18.39
CA GLY A 157 4.26 25.61 19.64
C GLY A 157 3.55 24.24 19.69
N PRO A 158 3.30 23.71 20.90
CA PRO A 158 2.68 22.41 21.06
C PRO A 158 1.36 22.37 20.28
N TYR A 159 1.24 21.40 19.36
CA TYR A 159 0.02 21.21 18.60
C TYR A 159 -1.07 20.71 19.55
N VAL A 160 -2.03 21.58 19.87
CA VAL A 160 -3.22 21.21 20.64
C VAL A 160 -4.22 20.62 19.67
N SER A 161 -4.51 19.32 19.82
CA SER A 161 -5.57 18.66 19.06
C SER A 161 -6.93 19.14 19.53
N ARG A 162 -7.92 19.23 18.64
CA ARG A 162 -9.33 19.48 19.03
C ARG A 162 -9.89 18.43 20.00
N LEU A 163 -9.22 17.27 20.07
CA LEU A 163 -9.57 16.18 20.98
C LEU A 163 -9.02 16.39 22.40
N ASP A 164 -8.01 17.24 22.57
CA ASP A 164 -7.32 17.40 23.86
C ASP A 164 -8.26 17.80 25.03
N PRO A 165 -9.25 18.70 24.84
CA PRO A 165 -10.23 19.01 25.89
C PRO A 165 -11.08 17.82 26.33
N TYR A 166 -11.24 16.81 25.47
CA TYR A 166 -12.08 15.64 25.73
C TYR A 166 -11.30 14.42 26.25
N LEU A 167 -9.97 14.51 26.34
CA LEU A 167 -9.14 13.42 26.87
C LEU A 167 -9.52 13.02 28.31
N PRO A 168 -9.75 13.95 29.27
CA PRO A 168 -10.22 13.62 30.62
C PRO A 168 -11.44 12.69 30.63
N TYR A 169 -12.40 12.96 29.74
CA TYR A 169 -13.58 12.14 29.63
C TYR A 169 -13.29 10.75 29.05
N LEU A 170 -12.45 10.68 28.00
CA LEU A 170 -12.04 9.42 27.41
C LEU A 170 -11.31 8.53 28.42
N PHE A 171 -10.46 9.12 29.27
CA PHE A 171 -9.80 8.41 30.38
C PHE A 171 -10.81 7.80 31.35
N GLN A 172 -11.77 8.61 31.80
CA GLN A 172 -12.78 8.17 32.74
C GLN A 172 -13.60 6.99 32.16
N ARG A 173 -14.04 7.10 30.91
CA ARG A 173 -14.81 6.03 30.25
C ARG A 173 -13.98 4.78 30.01
N TRP A 174 -12.71 4.94 29.68
CA TRP A 174 -11.80 3.81 29.53
C TRP A 174 -11.61 3.06 30.85
N ALA A 175 -11.38 3.77 31.96
CA ALA A 175 -11.27 3.18 33.30
C ALA A 175 -12.57 2.47 33.75
N GLN A 176 -13.72 2.92 33.26
CA GLN A 176 -15.02 2.27 33.47
C GLN A 176 -15.23 1.03 32.57
N GLY A 177 -14.23 0.61 31.79
CA GLY A 177 -14.29 -0.56 30.92
C GLY A 177 -14.95 -0.32 29.55
N CYS A 178 -15.23 0.94 29.18
CA CYS A 178 -15.76 1.26 27.85
C CYS A 178 -14.63 1.27 26.82
N HIS A 179 -14.30 0.12 26.23
CA HIS A 179 -13.26 -0.01 25.21
C HIS A 179 -13.77 0.13 23.77
N ASN A 180 -15.07 0.39 23.57
CA ASN A 180 -15.66 0.58 22.24
C ASN A 180 -15.44 2.01 21.73
N ILE A 181 -14.49 2.18 20.81
CA ILE A 181 -14.13 3.49 20.23
C ILE A 181 -15.31 4.15 19.50
N ALA A 182 -16.16 3.39 18.82
CA ALA A 182 -17.34 3.93 18.13
C ALA A 182 -18.39 4.46 19.12
N GLN A 183 -18.53 3.80 20.27
CA GLN A 183 -19.36 4.32 21.36
C GLN A 183 -18.78 5.60 21.94
N LEU A 184 -17.47 5.62 22.25
CA LEU A 184 -16.80 6.82 22.75
C LEU A 184 -16.93 7.99 21.78
N PHE A 185 -16.81 7.75 20.47
CA PHE A 185 -16.99 8.78 19.45
C PHE A 185 -18.41 9.37 19.45
N ARG A 186 -19.46 8.54 19.51
CA ARG A 186 -20.85 9.03 19.62
C ARG A 186 -21.08 9.87 20.88
N GLU A 187 -20.48 9.45 21.99
CA GLU A 187 -20.55 10.21 23.25
C GLU A 187 -19.79 11.54 23.18
N LEU A 188 -18.68 11.57 22.44
CA LEU A 188 -17.96 12.82 22.15
C LEU A 188 -18.77 13.75 21.25
N GLU A 189 -19.40 13.23 20.20
CA GLU A 189 -20.29 14.01 19.32
C GLU A 189 -21.44 14.64 20.12
N ALA A 190 -22.08 13.86 21.00
CA ALA A 190 -23.14 14.36 21.90
C ALA A 190 -22.65 15.47 22.85
N ARG A 191 -21.35 15.50 23.17
CA ARG A 191 -20.70 16.53 23.99
C ARG A 191 -20.16 17.71 23.18
N GLY A 192 -20.40 17.74 21.87
CA GLY A 192 -20.02 18.84 20.99
C GLY A 192 -18.67 18.67 20.28
N TYR A 193 -18.09 17.47 20.28
CA TYR A 193 -16.88 17.20 19.50
C TYR A 193 -17.18 17.27 17.99
N ARG A 194 -16.43 18.12 17.26
CA ARG A 194 -16.55 18.32 15.80
C ARG A 194 -15.37 17.76 15.01
N GLY A 195 -14.60 16.84 15.59
CA GLY A 195 -13.51 16.18 14.90
C GLY A 195 -13.96 14.86 14.26
N SER A 196 -13.04 14.16 13.60
CA SER A 196 -13.37 12.89 12.94
C SER A 196 -13.21 11.70 13.87
N TYR A 197 -13.95 10.63 13.58
CA TYR A 197 -13.76 9.31 14.18
C TYR A 197 -12.30 8.84 14.05
N ALA A 198 -11.69 9.05 12.88
CA ALA A 198 -10.31 8.66 12.62
C ALA A 198 -9.32 9.36 13.57
N SER A 199 -9.56 10.63 13.94
CA SER A 199 -8.74 11.34 14.92
C SER A 199 -8.87 10.75 16.33
N VAL A 200 -10.07 10.35 16.74
CA VAL A 200 -10.31 9.69 18.03
C VAL A 200 -9.63 8.32 18.05
N HIS A 201 -9.84 7.52 17.01
CA HIS A 201 -9.24 6.21 16.85
C HIS A 201 -7.71 6.28 16.86
N ASP A 202 -7.10 7.11 16.03
CA ASP A 202 -5.62 7.27 15.98
C ASP A 202 -5.04 7.80 17.29
N ASN A 203 -5.76 8.66 18.02
CA ASN A 203 -5.30 9.14 19.32
C ASN A 203 -5.38 8.07 20.40
N LEU A 204 -6.50 7.35 20.48
CA LEU A 204 -6.69 6.24 21.42
C LEU A 204 -5.68 5.13 21.14
N VAL A 205 -5.58 4.65 19.90
CA VAL A 205 -4.65 3.57 19.53
C VAL A 205 -3.20 3.91 19.84
N ARG A 206 -2.80 5.19 19.78
CA ARG A 206 -1.44 5.61 20.18
C ARG A 206 -1.19 5.65 21.67
N ARG A 207 -2.23 5.96 22.45
CA ARG A 207 -2.14 6.09 23.90
C ARG A 207 -2.42 4.77 24.62
N LEU A 208 -3.09 3.86 23.92
CA LEU A 208 -3.20 2.45 24.20
C LEU A 208 -1.92 1.75 23.76
N GLN A 209 -0.91 1.77 24.61
CA GLN A 209 0.16 0.79 24.47
C GLN A 209 -0.44 -0.57 24.85
N PHE A 210 -0.68 -1.41 23.85
CA PHE A 210 -0.57 -2.86 24.08
C PHE A 210 0.81 -3.06 24.69
N GLY A 211 0.87 -3.54 25.94
CA GLY A 211 2.09 -3.64 26.72
C GLY A 211 3.26 -4.15 25.86
N GLY A 212 4.24 -3.28 25.63
CA GLY A 212 5.57 -3.69 25.21
C GLY A 212 5.74 -4.41 23.87
N ARG A 213 5.07 -4.03 22.77
CA ARG A 213 5.55 -4.42 21.43
C ARG A 213 5.58 -3.26 20.45
N LYS A 214 6.80 -2.98 19.97
CA LYS A 214 7.08 -2.11 18.82
C LYS A 214 6.04 -2.41 17.73
N THR A 215 5.44 -1.36 17.17
CA THR A 215 4.70 -1.48 15.91
C THR A 215 5.51 -2.33 14.92
N PRO A 216 4.92 -3.34 14.23
CA PRO A 216 5.63 -4.19 13.29
C PRO A 216 6.30 -3.45 12.12
N ALA A 217 6.08 -2.13 12.01
CA ALA A 217 6.75 -1.25 11.07
C ALA A 217 8.29 -1.30 11.17
N ASP A 218 8.86 -1.64 12.34
CA ASP A 218 10.32 -1.78 12.52
C ASP A 218 10.83 -3.23 12.36
N ALA A 219 9.97 -4.21 12.06
CA ALA A 219 10.37 -5.62 11.87
C ALA A 219 10.40 -6.07 10.39
N SER A 220 10.03 -5.19 9.44
CA SER A 220 9.96 -5.52 8.01
C SER A 220 11.24 -5.19 7.25
N SER A 221 12.35 -5.85 7.60
CA SER A 221 13.50 -6.00 6.67
C SER A 221 13.99 -7.45 6.56
N LYS A 222 13.18 -8.42 7.02
CA LYS A 222 13.44 -9.84 6.77
C LYS A 222 12.27 -10.44 6.03
N THR A 223 12.29 -10.28 4.71
CA THR A 223 11.54 -11.17 3.81
C THR A 223 11.92 -12.60 4.19
N PRO A 224 11.00 -13.44 4.70
CA PRO A 224 11.32 -14.84 4.89
C PRO A 224 11.63 -15.43 3.49
N PRO A 225 12.67 -16.26 3.35
CA PRO A 225 12.96 -16.88 2.06
C PRO A 225 11.72 -17.67 1.62
N LEU A 226 11.26 -17.40 0.40
CA LEU A 226 10.25 -18.22 -0.26
C LEU A 226 10.79 -19.66 -0.25
N ARG A 227 10.12 -20.55 0.48
CA ARG A 227 10.46 -21.98 0.40
C ARG A 227 10.18 -22.41 -1.04
N PRO A 228 11.13 -23.07 -1.72
CA PRO A 228 10.82 -23.75 -2.97
C PRO A 228 9.76 -24.81 -2.66
N HIS A 229 8.55 -24.64 -3.19
CA HIS A 229 7.56 -25.69 -3.11
C HIS A 229 7.95 -26.76 -4.13
N ASP A 230 8.65 -27.79 -3.66
CA ASP A 230 8.82 -29.03 -4.40
C ASP A 230 7.45 -29.71 -4.56
N LYS A 231 7.11 -30.03 -5.83
CA LYS A 231 6.06 -30.96 -6.29
C LYS A 231 4.63 -30.47 -5.96
N LEU A 232 3.81 -30.11 -6.95
CA LEU A 232 3.14 -31.02 -7.88
C LEU A 232 2.82 -30.31 -9.21
N LEU A 233 3.70 -30.45 -10.20
CA LEU A 233 3.34 -30.40 -11.62
C LEU A 233 3.65 -31.77 -12.23
N SER A 234 2.87 -32.76 -11.84
CA SER A 234 2.77 -34.03 -12.55
C SER A 234 1.31 -34.25 -12.93
N CYS A 235 0.92 -33.77 -14.11
CA CYS A 235 -0.22 -34.29 -14.86
C CYS A 235 -0.12 -33.86 -16.35
N PHE A 236 0.29 -34.83 -17.17
CA PHE A 236 0.07 -34.97 -18.62
C PHE A 236 0.96 -34.21 -19.61
N LEU A 237 2.23 -34.62 -19.68
CA LEU A 237 2.97 -34.76 -20.93
C LEU A 237 3.26 -36.25 -21.18
N ALA A 238 2.43 -36.88 -22.02
CA ALA A 238 2.63 -38.15 -22.78
C ALA A 238 1.23 -38.62 -23.23
N ALA A 239 0.92 -39.08 -24.44
CA ALA A 239 1.67 -39.54 -25.59
C ALA A 239 0.80 -39.29 -26.85
N ARG A 240 1.36 -39.15 -28.06
CA ARG A 240 1.65 -40.31 -28.91
C ARG A 240 2.71 -39.97 -29.96
N LYS A 241 3.83 -40.69 -29.88
CA LYS A 241 4.64 -41.04 -31.05
C LYS A 241 3.88 -42.13 -31.81
N SER A 242 3.78 -42.01 -33.13
CA SER A 242 3.54 -43.15 -34.02
C SER A 242 4.24 -42.92 -35.35
N CYS A 243 5.18 -43.83 -35.63
CA CYS A 243 5.69 -44.33 -36.90
C CYS A 243 5.88 -43.36 -38.08
N VAL A 244 7.16 -43.11 -38.42
CA VAL A 244 7.64 -43.33 -39.80
C VAL A 244 9.01 -43.99 -39.73
N SER A 245 9.06 -45.27 -40.11
CA SER A 245 10.26 -45.97 -40.54
C SER A 245 10.78 -45.34 -41.84
N ARG A 246 12.05 -44.94 -41.89
CA ARG A 246 12.78 -44.84 -43.15
C ARG A 246 14.14 -45.51 -43.04
N SER A 247 14.28 -46.53 -43.87
CA SER A 247 15.46 -47.32 -44.14
C SER A 247 16.62 -46.46 -44.64
N TRP A 248 17.80 -46.72 -44.10
CA TRP A 248 19.06 -46.42 -44.74
C TRP A 248 19.30 -47.41 -45.89
N LYS A 249 19.48 -46.92 -47.12
CA LYS A 249 20.42 -47.50 -48.08
C LYS A 249 21.06 -46.35 -48.88
N ARG A 250 22.36 -46.55 -49.11
CA ARG A 250 23.31 -45.70 -49.85
C ARG A 250 22.88 -45.51 -51.29
#